data_AF-A0A945GCA4-F1
#
_entry.id   AF-A0A945GCA4-F1
#
_cell.length_a   1.000
_cell.length_b   1.000
_cell.length_c   1.000
_cell.angle_alpha   90.00
_cell.angle_beta   90.00
_cell.angle_gamma   90.00
#
_symmetry.space_group_name_H-M   'P 1'
#
loop_
_entity.id
_entity.type
_entity.pdbx_description
1 polymer ?
#
loop_
_entity_poly.entity_id
_entity_poly.type
_entity_poly.pdbx_seq_one_letter_code
_entity_poly.pdbx_strand_id
1 'polypeptide(L)'
;MLSFFVHLIFLIVFLHFFGQDKLLKADSHNYLSLASTLLSQHQFSVNTGNLIMPESFRVPIYPLFLAICLSITKKIWFIALIQILISALSTVFVYKISQFFLKGKWAVVPSLIFISEPRVLYISILLMSETLFLLFILAGIYYLLKYFKNYNYLDLFFSICFLALSCLIKPVSYYLFFIIFLLSIFFIFKTKNKKKIIITILIFVFSYSMIILPWLIRNKIFFNEFELSNIKNYNLYFYNSSFLHSKLYGSKMGSENLNFIVQDLQDKAREHYTERSYSKDMSYFVYIRSLYANDYLKKESTEFILNNPIEYTKIHLKGMHDFFIKTHDINRWFAITNNKSLAYSLSDDEYSRYFPIVLLEKIYLIFIFLLFLSSLFFIPKKKRINFYILYATILYFAIVSSPISLGRFKYPVEAFIYILAVYSLHSLYRIYINKKNGYT
;
A
#
# COMPACT_ATOMS: atom_id res chain seq x y z
N MET A 1 -14.59 -4.52 -19.55
CA MET A 1 -14.05 -4.65 -20.91
C MET A 1 -13.02 -3.57 -21.21
N LEU A 2 -13.38 -2.27 -21.23
CA LEU A 2 -12.41 -1.19 -21.53
C LEU A 2 -11.10 -1.27 -20.72
N SER A 3 -11.20 -1.37 -19.37
CA SER A 3 -10.00 -1.48 -18.50
C SER A 3 -9.08 -2.64 -18.90
N PHE A 4 -9.64 -3.81 -19.20
CA PHE A 4 -8.86 -4.98 -19.61
C PHE A 4 -8.10 -4.72 -20.92
N PHE A 5 -8.78 -4.17 -21.94
CA PHE A 5 -8.14 -3.91 -23.23
C PHE A 5 -7.05 -2.84 -23.14
N VAL A 6 -7.26 -1.77 -22.38
CA VAL A 6 -6.23 -0.73 -22.17
C VAL A 6 -4.97 -1.33 -21.55
N HIS A 7 -5.12 -2.11 -20.47
CA HIS A 7 -4.01 -2.78 -19.82
C HIS A 7 -3.34 -3.85 -20.70
N LEU A 8 -4.13 -4.58 -21.49
CA LEU A 8 -3.61 -5.60 -22.40
C LEU A 8 -2.78 -4.98 -23.53
N ILE A 9 -3.28 -3.91 -24.16
CA ILE A 9 -2.53 -3.15 -25.17
C ILE A 9 -1.23 -2.63 -24.56
N PHE A 10 -1.30 -2.07 -23.35
CA PHE A 10 -0.11 -1.61 -22.64
C PHE A 10 0.91 -2.74 -22.41
N LEU A 11 0.48 -3.93 -22.00
CA LEU A 11 1.38 -5.09 -21.85
C LEU A 11 2.02 -5.50 -23.18
N ILE A 12 1.26 -5.55 -24.27
CA ILE A 12 1.78 -5.93 -25.60
C ILE A 12 2.85 -4.94 -26.04
N VAL A 13 2.55 -3.63 -25.94
CA VAL A 13 3.50 -2.55 -26.25
C VAL A 13 4.73 -2.67 -25.35
N PHE A 14 4.54 -2.88 -24.04
CA PHE A 14 5.63 -3.00 -23.10
C PHE A 14 6.55 -4.19 -23.42
N LEU A 15 5.98 -5.35 -23.71
CA LEU A 15 6.74 -6.55 -24.07
C LEU A 15 7.52 -6.35 -25.38
N HIS A 16 6.92 -5.66 -26.36
CA HIS A 16 7.57 -5.37 -27.64
C HIS A 16 8.82 -4.49 -27.48
N PHE A 17 8.73 -3.43 -26.67
CA PHE A 17 9.84 -2.46 -26.52
C PHE A 17 10.86 -2.82 -25.43
N PHE A 18 10.43 -3.44 -24.33
CA PHE A 18 11.27 -3.63 -23.14
C PHE A 18 11.59 -5.09 -22.83
N GLY A 19 10.89 -6.03 -23.47
CA GLY A 19 11.04 -7.46 -23.20
C GLY A 19 10.45 -7.91 -21.85
N GLN A 20 10.45 -9.23 -21.65
CA GLN A 20 9.83 -9.87 -20.49
C GLN A 20 10.62 -9.66 -19.18
N ASP A 21 11.94 -9.49 -19.25
CA ASP A 21 12.79 -9.36 -18.05
C ASP A 21 12.47 -8.12 -17.24
N LYS A 22 11.97 -7.05 -17.89
CA LYS A 22 11.59 -5.81 -17.23
C LYS A 22 10.29 -5.90 -16.43
N LEU A 23 9.54 -7.00 -16.56
CA LEU A 23 8.41 -7.32 -15.68
C LEU A 23 8.87 -7.70 -14.26
N LEU A 24 10.13 -8.12 -14.12
CA LEU A 24 10.73 -8.49 -12.84
C LEU A 24 11.46 -7.29 -12.22
N LYS A 25 11.27 -7.13 -10.91
CA LYS A 25 12.02 -6.19 -10.06
C LYS A 25 12.77 -6.97 -8.99
N ALA A 26 13.62 -6.29 -8.22
CA ALA A 26 14.40 -6.91 -7.14
C ALA A 26 13.53 -7.73 -6.17
N ASP A 27 12.34 -7.25 -5.83
CA ASP A 27 11.39 -7.98 -4.98
C ASP A 27 10.75 -9.19 -5.66
N SER A 28 10.55 -9.13 -6.99
CA SER A 28 9.93 -10.21 -7.77
C SER A 28 10.70 -11.51 -7.67
N HIS A 29 12.04 -11.45 -7.68
CA HIS A 29 12.89 -12.64 -7.52
C HIS A 29 12.66 -13.34 -6.17
N ASN A 30 12.51 -12.58 -5.09
CA ASN A 30 12.20 -13.14 -3.78
C ASN A 30 10.82 -13.81 -3.77
N TYR A 31 9.81 -13.18 -4.40
CA TYR A 31 8.48 -13.76 -4.50
C TYR A 31 8.45 -15.04 -5.34
N LEU A 32 9.19 -15.08 -6.45
CA LEU A 32 9.33 -16.28 -7.28
C LEU A 32 10.07 -17.40 -6.57
N SER A 33 11.11 -17.09 -5.79
CA SER A 33 11.79 -18.08 -4.94
C SER A 33 10.82 -18.71 -3.94
N LEU A 34 10.01 -17.91 -3.23
CA LEU A 34 8.99 -18.44 -2.31
C LEU A 34 7.91 -19.26 -3.02
N ALA A 35 7.50 -18.85 -4.22
CA ALA A 35 6.56 -19.63 -5.02
C ALA A 35 7.17 -20.98 -5.43
N SER A 36 8.46 -21.02 -5.75
CA SER A 36 9.15 -22.25 -6.12
C SER A 36 9.26 -23.24 -4.95
N THR A 37 9.59 -22.77 -3.74
CA THR A 37 9.67 -23.64 -2.54
C THR A 37 8.30 -24.15 -2.12
N LEU A 38 7.24 -23.35 -2.28
CA LEU A 38 5.86 -23.81 -2.10
C LEU A 38 5.49 -24.96 -3.05
N LEU A 39 5.90 -24.88 -4.32
CA LEU A 39 5.59 -25.90 -5.32
C LEU A 39 6.41 -27.17 -5.16
N SER A 40 7.72 -27.05 -4.87
CA SER A 40 8.63 -28.20 -4.82
C SER A 40 8.69 -28.88 -3.46
N GLN A 41 8.50 -28.14 -2.36
CA GLN A 41 8.75 -28.62 -1.00
C GLN A 41 7.52 -28.48 -0.09
N HIS A 42 6.42 -27.89 -0.57
CA HIS A 42 5.22 -27.61 0.23
C HIS A 42 5.49 -26.81 1.52
N GLN A 43 6.55 -26.00 1.51
CA GLN A 43 6.99 -25.20 2.65
C GLN A 43 7.11 -23.73 2.26
N PHE A 44 6.68 -22.85 3.17
CA PHE A 44 6.90 -21.41 3.03
C PHE A 44 8.25 -21.02 3.63
N SER A 45 9.30 -21.21 2.84
CA SER A 45 10.69 -21.11 3.24
C SER A 45 11.55 -20.42 2.17
N VAL A 46 12.64 -19.80 2.62
CA VAL A 46 13.70 -19.28 1.76
C VAL A 46 14.76 -20.36 1.59
N ASN A 47 15.20 -20.58 0.36
CA ASN A 47 16.34 -21.43 0.05
C ASN A 47 17.61 -20.58 0.01
N THR A 48 18.57 -20.86 0.87
CA THR A 48 19.86 -20.13 0.98
C THR A 48 21.02 -20.91 0.36
N GLY A 49 20.73 -21.88 -0.51
CA GLY A 49 21.69 -22.81 -1.09
C GLY A 49 21.87 -24.03 -0.21
N ASN A 50 22.43 -23.85 0.99
CA ASN A 50 22.77 -24.96 1.87
C ASN A 50 21.65 -25.33 2.85
N LEU A 51 20.71 -24.41 3.11
CA LEU A 51 19.66 -24.56 4.12
C LEU A 51 18.31 -24.04 3.62
N ILE A 52 17.25 -24.66 4.13
CA ILE A 52 15.88 -24.23 3.91
C ILE A 52 15.39 -23.67 5.23
N MET A 53 15.08 -22.38 5.26
CA MET A 53 14.69 -21.69 6.48
C MET A 53 13.27 -21.14 6.38
N PRO A 54 12.44 -21.26 7.43
CA PRO A 54 11.11 -20.65 7.44
C PRO A 54 11.19 -19.15 7.12
N GLU A 55 10.35 -18.67 6.20
CA GLU A 55 10.28 -17.25 5.83
C GLU A 55 9.35 -16.50 6.79
N SER A 56 9.72 -15.29 7.23
CA SER A 56 8.90 -14.42 8.09
C SER A 56 8.98 -12.93 7.74
N PHE A 57 9.76 -12.56 6.74
CA PHE A 57 9.81 -11.21 6.19
C PHE A 57 8.61 -10.95 5.29
N ARG A 58 8.25 -11.91 4.43
CA ARG A 58 7.10 -11.82 3.52
C ARG A 58 5.93 -12.64 4.03
N VAL A 59 4.74 -12.27 3.58
CA VAL A 59 3.47 -12.93 3.90
C VAL A 59 3.00 -13.80 2.72
N PRO A 60 2.13 -14.81 2.96
CA PRO A 60 2.05 -15.96 2.09
C PRO A 60 1.18 -15.80 0.84
N ILE A 61 0.20 -14.90 0.83
CA ILE A 61 -0.85 -14.93 -0.20
C ILE A 61 -0.31 -14.58 -1.59
N TYR A 62 0.57 -13.59 -1.70
CA TYR A 62 1.12 -13.23 -3.02
C TYR A 62 2.06 -14.31 -3.58
N PRO A 63 3.03 -14.87 -2.81
CA PRO A 63 3.76 -16.07 -3.24
C PRO A 63 2.87 -17.26 -3.62
N LEU A 64 1.79 -17.51 -2.86
CA LEU A 64 0.84 -18.57 -3.16
C LEU A 64 0.11 -18.31 -4.48
N PHE A 65 -0.31 -17.08 -4.73
CA PHE A 65 -0.87 -16.66 -6.01
C PHE A 65 0.11 -16.91 -7.17
N LEU A 66 1.39 -16.59 -7.00
CA LEU A 66 2.42 -16.88 -8.00
C LEU A 66 2.61 -18.39 -8.20
N ALA A 67 2.65 -19.17 -7.13
CA ALA A 67 2.77 -20.63 -7.19
C ALA A 67 1.62 -21.25 -8.01
N ILE A 68 0.38 -20.81 -7.78
CA ILE A 68 -0.80 -21.25 -8.55
C ILE A 68 -0.68 -20.87 -10.02
N CYS A 69 -0.19 -19.68 -10.35
CA CYS A 69 -0.01 -19.30 -11.75
C CYS A 69 1.10 -20.13 -12.43
N LEU A 70 2.20 -20.38 -11.72
CA LEU A 70 3.35 -21.13 -12.20
C LEU A 70 3.06 -22.63 -12.37
N SER A 71 2.11 -23.20 -11.62
CA SER A 71 1.67 -24.59 -11.80
C SER A 71 0.88 -24.80 -13.09
N ILE A 72 0.22 -23.75 -13.61
CA ILE A 72 -0.47 -23.77 -14.91
C ILE A 72 0.54 -23.59 -16.04
N THR A 73 1.40 -22.57 -15.94
CA THR A 73 2.46 -22.32 -16.92
C THR A 73 3.64 -21.59 -16.29
N LYS A 74 4.86 -21.98 -16.68
CA LYS A 74 6.10 -21.33 -16.21
C LYS A 74 6.38 -19.97 -16.88
N LYS A 75 5.45 -19.47 -17.71
CA LYS A 75 5.62 -18.23 -18.49
C LYS A 75 5.28 -16.99 -17.65
N ILE A 76 6.25 -16.09 -17.46
CA ILE A 76 6.07 -14.88 -16.61
C ILE A 76 4.99 -13.95 -17.16
N TRP A 77 4.88 -13.80 -18.49
CA TRP A 77 3.85 -12.96 -19.10
C TRP A 77 2.42 -13.44 -18.76
N PHE A 78 2.22 -14.72 -18.46
CA PHE A 78 0.92 -15.24 -18.04
C PHE A 78 0.51 -14.67 -16.67
N ILE A 79 1.47 -14.54 -15.75
CA ILE A 79 1.24 -13.92 -14.44
C ILE A 79 0.82 -12.45 -14.63
N ALA A 80 1.49 -11.72 -15.53
CA ALA A 80 1.11 -10.35 -15.88
C ALA A 80 -0.32 -10.29 -16.46
N LEU A 81 -0.69 -11.24 -17.32
CA LEU A 81 -2.06 -11.33 -17.86
C LEU A 81 -3.11 -11.53 -16.77
N ILE A 82 -2.86 -12.40 -15.79
CA ILE A 82 -3.78 -12.60 -14.65
C ILE A 82 -3.85 -11.33 -13.79
N GLN A 83 -2.73 -10.64 -13.56
CA GLN A 83 -2.74 -9.37 -12.84
C GLN A 83 -3.50 -8.26 -13.58
N ILE A 84 -3.49 -8.25 -14.91
CA ILE A 84 -4.33 -7.35 -15.72
C ILE A 84 -5.83 -7.63 -15.49
N LEU A 85 -6.23 -8.90 -15.40
CA LEU A 85 -7.61 -9.26 -15.06
C LEU A 85 -7.97 -8.77 -13.65
N ILE A 86 -7.06 -8.93 -12.69
CA ILE A 86 -7.21 -8.41 -11.32
C ILE A 86 -7.34 -6.88 -11.33
N SER A 87 -6.53 -6.16 -12.10
CA SER A 87 -6.61 -4.70 -12.24
C SER A 87 -7.93 -4.24 -12.89
N ALA A 88 -8.40 -4.98 -13.90
CA ALA A 88 -9.69 -4.74 -14.52
C ALA A 88 -10.85 -4.96 -13.52
N LEU A 89 -10.75 -5.98 -12.66
CA LEU A 89 -11.71 -6.21 -11.59
C LEU A 89 -11.65 -5.12 -10.51
N SER A 90 -10.45 -4.66 -10.13
CA SER A 90 -10.25 -3.52 -9.23
C SER A 90 -10.99 -2.29 -9.76
N THR A 91 -10.88 -2.00 -11.05
CA THR A 91 -11.61 -0.91 -11.71
C THR A 91 -13.14 -1.04 -11.52
N VAL A 92 -13.69 -2.26 -11.63
CA VAL A 92 -15.13 -2.50 -11.40
C VAL A 92 -15.51 -2.16 -9.95
N PHE A 93 -14.65 -2.49 -8.98
CA PHE A 93 -14.88 -2.09 -7.59
C PHE A 93 -14.78 -0.57 -7.41
N VAL A 94 -13.84 0.13 -8.07
CA VAL A 94 -13.80 1.61 -8.05
C VAL A 94 -15.14 2.19 -8.51
N TYR A 95 -15.69 1.68 -9.61
CA TYR A 95 -17.00 2.11 -10.10
C TYR A 95 -18.11 1.85 -9.08
N LYS A 96 -18.17 0.62 -8.54
CA LYS A 96 -19.18 0.25 -7.54
C LYS A 96 -19.09 1.07 -6.26
N ILE A 97 -17.88 1.41 -5.79
CA ILE A 97 -17.68 2.30 -4.64
C ILE A 97 -18.13 3.72 -4.99
N SER A 98 -17.81 4.20 -6.19
CA SER A 98 -18.22 5.53 -6.67
C SER A 98 -19.73 5.74 -6.59
N GLN A 99 -20.54 4.70 -6.84
CA GLN A 99 -22.01 4.75 -6.76
C GLN A 99 -22.57 5.05 -5.35
N PHE A 100 -21.78 4.88 -4.28
CA PHE A 100 -22.20 5.28 -2.94
C PHE A 100 -22.15 6.81 -2.74
N PHE A 101 -21.34 7.51 -3.53
CA PHE A 101 -21.05 8.94 -3.39
C PHE A 101 -21.66 9.77 -4.53
N LEU A 102 -21.61 9.24 -5.76
CA LEU A 102 -21.95 9.93 -7.01
C LEU A 102 -23.22 9.36 -7.64
N LYS A 103 -23.91 10.15 -8.47
CA LYS A 103 -25.13 9.75 -9.19
C LYS A 103 -24.94 9.80 -10.70
N GLY A 104 -25.61 8.91 -11.42
CA GLY A 104 -25.62 8.88 -12.88
C GLY A 104 -24.23 8.72 -13.49
N LYS A 105 -23.97 9.44 -14.58
CA LYS A 105 -22.70 9.38 -15.34
C LYS A 105 -21.48 9.77 -14.50
N TRP A 106 -21.65 10.59 -13.46
CA TRP A 106 -20.55 10.99 -12.57
C TRP A 106 -19.90 9.83 -11.84
N ALA A 107 -20.63 8.74 -11.57
CA ALA A 107 -20.07 7.56 -10.89
C ALA A 107 -19.03 6.80 -11.75
N VAL A 108 -19.02 7.01 -13.08
CA VAL A 108 -18.05 6.37 -13.99
C VAL A 108 -16.71 7.11 -14.00
N VAL A 109 -16.74 8.43 -13.78
CA VAL A 109 -15.57 9.32 -13.91
C VAL A 109 -14.37 8.89 -13.05
N PRO A 110 -14.50 8.54 -11.75
CA PRO A 110 -13.35 8.10 -10.95
C PRO A 110 -12.69 6.83 -11.49
N SER A 111 -13.48 5.95 -12.11
CA SER A 111 -12.96 4.71 -12.69
C SER A 111 -12.20 4.98 -13.99
N LEU A 112 -12.65 5.94 -14.79
CA LEU A 112 -11.92 6.36 -15.99
C LEU A 112 -10.58 6.99 -15.63
N ILE A 113 -10.57 7.91 -14.65
CA ILE A 113 -9.34 8.53 -14.12
C ILE A 113 -8.38 7.44 -13.61
N PHE A 114 -8.90 6.48 -12.85
CA PHE A 114 -8.11 5.39 -12.29
C PHE A 114 -7.46 4.49 -13.37
N ILE A 115 -8.18 4.13 -14.44
CA ILE A 115 -7.60 3.32 -15.54
C ILE A 115 -6.56 4.13 -16.33
N SER A 116 -6.78 5.44 -16.50
CA SER A 116 -5.86 6.31 -17.24
C SER A 116 -4.58 6.64 -16.50
N GLU A 117 -4.48 6.31 -15.21
CA GLU A 117 -3.31 6.57 -14.40
C GLU A 117 -2.13 5.69 -14.84
N PRO A 118 -1.02 6.26 -15.37
CA PRO A 118 0.12 5.49 -15.87
C PRO A 118 0.71 4.51 -14.84
N ARG A 119 0.67 4.88 -13.55
CA ARG A 119 1.13 4.00 -12.47
C ARG A 119 0.29 2.75 -12.32
N VAL A 120 -1.03 2.86 -12.51
CA VAL A 120 -1.94 1.70 -12.47
C VAL A 120 -1.63 0.75 -13.61
N LEU A 121 -1.42 1.29 -14.81
CA LEU A 121 -1.01 0.50 -15.97
C LEU A 121 0.32 -0.24 -15.71
N TYR A 122 1.33 0.48 -15.23
CA TYR A 122 2.65 -0.08 -14.99
C TYR A 122 2.68 -1.12 -13.88
N ILE A 123 2.07 -0.84 -12.72
CA ILE A 123 2.06 -1.77 -11.59
C ILE A 123 1.29 -3.06 -11.94
N SER A 124 0.25 -2.96 -12.77
CA SER A 124 -0.56 -4.13 -13.17
C SER A 124 0.20 -5.20 -13.96
N ILE A 125 1.30 -4.83 -14.62
CA ILE A 125 2.13 -5.76 -15.40
C ILE A 125 3.34 -6.28 -14.63
N LEU A 126 3.78 -5.55 -13.60
CA LEU A 126 4.94 -5.97 -12.78
C LEU A 126 4.57 -7.14 -11.88
N LEU A 127 5.51 -8.06 -11.67
CA LEU A 127 5.33 -9.14 -10.69
C LEU A 127 5.55 -8.62 -9.27
N MET A 128 4.57 -7.87 -8.77
CA MET A 128 4.56 -7.34 -7.42
C MET A 128 3.18 -7.50 -6.75
N SER A 129 3.13 -7.38 -5.42
CA SER A 129 1.94 -7.69 -4.64
C SER A 129 0.85 -6.62 -4.68
N GLU A 130 1.16 -5.43 -5.20
CA GLU A 130 0.33 -4.24 -5.19
C GLU A 130 -1.02 -4.46 -5.88
N THR A 131 -1.05 -5.08 -7.05
CA THR A 131 -2.28 -5.25 -7.85
C THR A 131 -3.31 -6.12 -7.11
N LEU A 132 -2.84 -7.25 -6.56
CA LEU A 132 -3.68 -8.14 -5.76
C LEU A 132 -4.08 -7.48 -4.43
N PHE A 133 -3.16 -6.78 -3.78
CA PHE A 133 -3.42 -6.06 -2.55
C PHE A 133 -4.54 -5.00 -2.73
N LEU A 134 -4.45 -4.21 -3.80
CA LEU A 134 -5.44 -3.18 -4.10
C LEU A 134 -6.84 -3.80 -4.31
N LEU A 135 -6.95 -4.90 -5.05
CA LEU A 135 -8.23 -5.58 -5.26
C LEU A 135 -8.90 -5.92 -3.92
N PHE A 136 -8.13 -6.46 -2.97
CA PHE A 136 -8.63 -6.88 -1.67
C PHE A 136 -9.02 -5.69 -0.79
N ILE A 137 -8.25 -4.60 -0.82
CA ILE A 137 -8.63 -3.35 -0.15
C ILE A 137 -9.94 -2.79 -0.73
N LEU A 138 -10.06 -2.72 -2.06
CA LEU A 138 -11.27 -2.22 -2.73
C LEU A 138 -12.50 -3.10 -2.44
N ALA A 139 -12.35 -4.42 -2.53
CA ALA A 139 -13.42 -5.35 -2.20
C ALA A 139 -13.85 -5.21 -0.73
N GLY A 140 -12.90 -5.16 0.20
CA GLY A 140 -13.14 -4.96 1.63
C GLY A 140 -13.95 -3.68 1.89
N ILE A 141 -13.48 -2.55 1.36
CA ILE A 141 -14.16 -1.26 1.52
C ILE A 141 -15.54 -1.24 0.84
N TYR A 142 -15.69 -1.83 -0.35
CA TYR A 142 -16.97 -1.93 -1.03
C TYR A 142 -18.02 -2.67 -0.19
N TYR A 143 -17.67 -3.85 0.31
CA TYR A 143 -18.57 -4.65 1.14
C TYR A 143 -18.87 -3.98 2.48
N LEU A 144 -17.91 -3.24 3.07
CA LEU A 144 -18.14 -2.43 4.26
C LEU A 144 -19.19 -1.33 4.01
N LEU A 145 -19.05 -0.59 2.91
CA LEU A 145 -20.00 0.46 2.51
C LEU A 145 -21.39 -0.13 2.24
N LYS A 146 -21.44 -1.31 1.60
CA LYS A 146 -22.69 -2.05 1.36
C LYS A 146 -23.34 -2.51 2.67
N TYR A 147 -22.55 -2.98 3.63
CA TYR A 147 -23.02 -3.28 4.99
C TYR A 147 -23.64 -2.05 5.64
N PHE A 148 -23.02 -0.88 5.59
CA PHE A 148 -23.62 0.32 6.21
C PHE A 148 -24.84 0.87 5.48
N LYS A 149 -25.03 0.49 4.21
CA LYS A 149 -26.25 0.83 3.46
C LYS A 149 -27.43 -0.06 3.87
N ASN A 150 -27.20 -1.37 4.04
CA ASN A 150 -28.28 -2.37 4.16
C ASN A 150 -28.30 -3.11 5.52
N TYR A 151 -27.27 -2.94 6.33
CA TYR A 151 -26.97 -3.70 7.56
C TYR A 151 -26.98 -5.23 7.38
N ASN A 152 -26.53 -5.72 6.22
CA ASN A 152 -26.42 -7.14 5.93
C ASN A 152 -25.11 -7.74 6.47
N TYR A 153 -25.21 -8.66 7.42
CA TYR A 153 -24.06 -9.30 8.07
C TYR A 153 -23.16 -10.12 7.14
N LEU A 154 -23.68 -10.65 6.03
CA LEU A 154 -22.85 -11.31 5.02
C LEU A 154 -21.91 -10.33 4.33
N ASP A 155 -22.39 -9.11 4.04
CA ASP A 155 -21.53 -8.07 3.49
C ASP A 155 -20.43 -7.68 4.51
N LEU A 156 -20.75 -7.64 5.80
CA LEU A 156 -19.74 -7.41 6.84
C LEU A 156 -18.71 -8.55 6.90
N PHE A 157 -19.16 -9.81 6.89
CA PHE A 157 -18.26 -10.97 6.87
C PHE A 157 -17.28 -10.91 5.71
N PHE A 158 -17.77 -10.72 4.47
CA PHE A 158 -16.90 -10.59 3.29
C PHE A 158 -15.96 -9.39 3.40
N SER A 159 -16.44 -8.25 3.89
CA SER A 159 -15.59 -7.08 4.12
C SER A 159 -14.40 -7.43 4.99
N ILE A 160 -14.62 -8.10 6.13
CA ILE A 160 -13.54 -8.40 7.08
C ILE A 160 -12.62 -9.48 6.53
N CYS A 161 -13.15 -10.48 5.81
CA CYS A 161 -12.32 -11.48 5.15
C CYS A 161 -11.37 -10.85 4.13
N PHE A 162 -11.86 -9.97 3.24
CA PHE A 162 -11.00 -9.29 2.27
C PHE A 162 -9.95 -8.39 2.93
N LEU A 163 -10.32 -7.64 3.98
CA LEU A 163 -9.37 -6.82 4.72
C LEU A 163 -8.32 -7.67 5.44
N ALA A 164 -8.69 -8.78 6.07
CA ALA A 164 -7.75 -9.70 6.73
C ALA A 164 -6.80 -10.37 5.73
N LEU A 165 -7.32 -10.83 4.59
CA LEU A 165 -6.49 -11.38 3.51
C LEU A 165 -5.55 -10.30 2.93
N SER A 166 -5.96 -9.03 2.88
CA SER A 166 -5.05 -7.94 2.48
C SER A 166 -3.82 -7.86 3.38
N CYS A 167 -3.94 -8.11 4.69
CA CYS A 167 -2.81 -8.13 5.63
C CYS A 167 -1.82 -9.24 5.30
N LEU A 168 -2.32 -10.39 4.83
CA LEU A 168 -1.52 -11.54 4.39
C LEU A 168 -0.98 -11.41 2.95
N ILE A 169 -1.32 -10.31 2.25
CA ILE A 169 -0.70 -9.90 0.99
C ILE A 169 0.37 -8.83 1.26
N LYS A 170 0.04 -7.81 2.07
CA LYS A 170 0.98 -6.79 2.55
C LYS A 170 0.66 -6.44 4.03
N PRO A 171 1.61 -6.65 4.97
CA PRO A 171 1.41 -6.36 6.40
C PRO A 171 1.05 -4.91 6.73
N VAL A 172 1.28 -3.99 5.79
CA VAL A 172 0.99 -2.56 5.95
C VAL A 172 -0.48 -2.27 6.25
N SER A 173 -1.43 -3.15 5.90
CA SER A 173 -2.86 -2.97 6.25
C SER A 173 -3.25 -3.55 7.61
N TYR A 174 -2.33 -4.13 8.37
CA TYR A 174 -2.64 -4.81 9.63
C TYR A 174 -3.40 -3.92 10.63
N TYR A 175 -2.97 -2.67 10.78
CA TYR A 175 -3.61 -1.74 11.72
C TYR A 175 -4.84 -1.02 11.15
N LEU A 176 -5.08 -1.09 9.83
CA LEU A 176 -6.27 -0.54 9.19
C LEU A 176 -7.54 -1.21 9.74
N PHE A 177 -7.46 -2.51 10.02
CA PHE A 177 -8.56 -3.27 10.61
C PHE A 177 -9.06 -2.63 11.91
N PHE A 178 -8.17 -2.23 12.82
CA PHE A 178 -8.58 -1.63 14.10
C PHE A 178 -9.28 -0.28 13.91
N ILE A 179 -8.80 0.54 12.98
CA ILE A 179 -9.44 1.83 12.66
C ILE A 179 -10.85 1.60 12.09
N ILE A 180 -10.99 0.66 11.16
CA ILE A 180 -12.28 0.30 10.58
C ILE A 180 -13.22 -0.30 11.63
N PHE A 181 -12.71 -1.16 12.51
CA PHE A 181 -13.45 -1.75 13.61
C PHE A 181 -13.98 -0.67 14.56
N LEU A 182 -13.11 0.19 15.09
CA LEU A 182 -13.49 1.26 16.01
C LEU A 182 -14.49 2.24 15.38
N LEU A 183 -14.26 2.64 14.13
CA LEU A 183 -15.17 3.49 13.39
C LEU A 183 -16.54 2.83 13.21
N SER A 184 -16.56 1.55 12.83
CA SER A 184 -17.80 0.80 12.64
C SER A 184 -18.60 0.68 13.92
N ILE A 185 -17.94 0.33 15.01
CA ILE A 185 -18.54 0.19 16.34
C ILE A 185 -19.08 1.54 16.83
N PHE A 186 -18.35 2.65 16.66
CA PHE A 186 -18.82 3.99 17.00
C PHE A 186 -20.14 4.35 16.32
N PHE A 187 -20.30 4.05 15.03
CA PHE A 187 -21.55 4.32 14.32
C PHE A 187 -22.67 3.37 14.69
N ILE A 188 -22.37 2.11 14.97
CA ILE A 188 -23.38 1.12 15.37
C ILE A 188 -23.88 1.40 16.78
N PHE A 189 -23.04 1.91 17.69
CA PHE A 189 -23.47 2.36 19.02
C PHE A 189 -24.56 3.43 18.95
N LYS A 190 -24.55 4.30 17.93
CA LYS A 190 -25.60 5.31 17.73
C LYS A 190 -26.97 4.72 17.42
N THR A 191 -27.04 3.46 16.98
CA THR A 191 -28.31 2.75 16.76
C THR A 191 -28.97 2.29 18.06
N LYS A 192 -28.24 2.32 19.19
CA LYS A 192 -28.68 1.85 20.53
C LYS A 192 -29.19 0.40 20.57
N ASN A 193 -28.90 -0.40 19.54
CA ASN A 193 -29.33 -1.80 19.46
C ASN A 193 -28.22 -2.74 19.93
N LYS A 194 -28.33 -3.25 21.17
CA LYS A 194 -27.33 -4.14 21.81
C LYS A 194 -27.06 -5.40 20.98
N LYS A 195 -28.11 -6.06 20.47
CA LYS A 195 -27.98 -7.28 19.65
C LYS A 195 -27.15 -7.01 18.40
N LYS A 196 -27.42 -5.90 17.71
CA LYS A 196 -26.67 -5.49 16.51
C LYS A 196 -25.20 -5.20 16.80
N ILE A 197 -24.90 -4.53 17.92
CA ILE A 197 -23.52 -4.26 18.37
C ILE A 197 -22.78 -5.59 18.59
N ILE A 198 -23.35 -6.50 19.37
CA ILE A 198 -22.74 -7.80 19.70
C ILE A 198 -22.48 -8.62 18.44
N ILE A 199 -23.48 -8.78 17.57
CA ILE A 199 -23.33 -9.55 16.32
C ILE A 199 -22.22 -8.96 15.44
N THR A 200 -22.17 -7.62 15.34
CA THR A 200 -21.12 -6.93 14.59
C THR A 200 -19.74 -7.24 15.17
N ILE A 201 -19.55 -7.09 16.48
CA ILE A 201 -18.26 -7.39 17.15
C ILE A 201 -17.86 -8.84 16.90
N LEU A 202 -18.79 -9.79 17.07
CA LEU A 202 -18.53 -11.21 16.85
C LEU A 202 -18.08 -11.47 15.41
N ILE A 203 -18.75 -10.90 14.40
CA ILE A 203 -18.36 -11.08 13.00
C ILE A 203 -16.97 -10.48 12.74
N PHE A 204 -16.67 -9.30 13.27
CA PHE A 204 -15.33 -8.70 13.14
C PHE A 204 -14.24 -9.60 13.73
N VAL A 205 -14.40 -10.00 14.99
CA VAL A 205 -13.40 -10.80 15.72
C VAL A 205 -13.25 -12.17 15.08
N PHE A 206 -14.36 -12.85 14.80
CA PHE A 206 -14.37 -14.18 14.20
C PHE A 206 -13.71 -14.18 12.82
N SER A 207 -14.18 -13.32 11.91
CA SER A 207 -13.71 -13.32 10.51
C SER A 207 -12.23 -12.93 10.41
N TYR A 208 -11.79 -11.97 11.23
CA TYR A 208 -10.38 -11.55 11.25
C TYR A 208 -9.48 -12.62 11.85
N SER A 209 -9.87 -13.17 13.01
CA SER A 209 -9.08 -14.20 13.71
C SER A 209 -8.96 -15.47 12.88
N MET A 210 -10.05 -15.91 12.23
CA MET A 210 -10.04 -17.11 11.39
C MET A 210 -8.97 -17.06 10.29
N ILE A 211 -8.65 -15.87 9.77
CA ILE A 211 -7.68 -15.69 8.68
C ILE A 211 -6.27 -15.39 9.22
N ILE A 212 -6.16 -14.51 10.22
CA ILE A 212 -4.86 -14.03 10.71
C ILE A 212 -4.23 -15.00 11.70
N LEU A 213 -5.03 -15.61 12.58
CA LEU A 213 -4.53 -16.44 13.68
C LEU A 213 -3.72 -17.66 13.21
N PRO A 214 -4.10 -18.40 12.14
CA PRO A 214 -3.28 -19.51 11.65
C PRO A 214 -1.84 -19.08 11.30
N TRP A 215 -1.68 -17.91 10.70
CA TRP A 215 -0.35 -17.38 10.37
C TRP A 215 0.43 -16.94 11.61
N LEU A 216 -0.24 -16.31 12.59
CA LEU A 216 0.38 -15.95 13.86
C LEU A 216 0.81 -17.18 14.66
N ILE A 217 -0.01 -18.23 14.71
CA ILE A 217 0.34 -19.50 15.35
C ILE A 217 1.55 -20.14 14.67
N ARG A 218 1.59 -20.16 13.33
CA ARG A 218 2.75 -20.62 12.57
C ARG A 218 4.02 -19.85 12.97
N ASN A 219 3.95 -18.53 13.08
CA ASN A 219 5.09 -17.72 13.49
C ASN A 219 5.50 -17.96 14.94
N LYS A 220 4.53 -18.20 15.84
CA LYS A 220 4.81 -18.59 17.23
C LYS A 220 5.55 -19.92 17.30
N ILE A 221 5.18 -20.91 16.49
CA ILE A 221 5.84 -22.22 16.46
C ILE A 221 7.29 -22.11 15.94
N PHE A 222 7.52 -21.41 14.83
CA PHE A 222 8.86 -21.37 14.20
C PHE A 222 9.82 -20.34 14.81
N PHE A 223 9.31 -19.21 15.30
CA PHE A 223 10.11 -18.07 15.75
C PHE A 223 9.90 -17.70 17.21
N ASN A 224 8.94 -18.31 17.91
CA ASN A 224 8.49 -17.93 19.25
C ASN A 224 7.80 -16.55 19.33
N GLU A 225 7.46 -15.96 18.18
CA GLU A 225 6.95 -14.59 18.06
C GLU A 225 5.48 -14.54 17.60
N PHE A 226 4.66 -13.69 18.25
CA PHE A 226 3.28 -13.39 17.84
C PHE A 226 3.22 -12.15 16.93
N GLU A 227 4.06 -12.12 15.90
CA GLU A 227 4.08 -11.05 14.91
C GLU A 227 3.71 -11.57 13.52
N LEU A 228 3.06 -10.72 12.71
CA LEU A 228 2.66 -11.10 11.35
C LEU A 228 3.86 -11.24 10.41
N SER A 229 4.82 -10.32 10.53
CA SER A 229 6.03 -10.25 9.70
C SER A 229 7.05 -9.27 10.31
N ASN A 230 8.34 -9.53 10.07
CA ASN A 230 9.43 -8.65 10.51
C ASN A 230 9.57 -7.36 9.65
N ILE A 231 8.87 -7.24 8.51
CA ILE A 231 9.01 -6.09 7.60
C ILE A 231 8.77 -4.74 8.30
N LYS A 232 7.89 -4.71 9.29
CA LYS A 232 7.55 -3.51 10.07
C LYS A 232 8.76 -3.00 10.86
N ASN A 233 9.38 -3.86 11.67
CA ASN A 233 10.51 -3.47 12.53
C ASN A 233 11.77 -3.27 11.71
N TYR A 234 11.95 -4.05 10.63
CA TYR A 234 12.98 -3.78 9.63
C TYR A 234 12.85 -2.38 9.02
N ASN A 235 11.63 -1.96 8.65
CA ASN A 235 11.38 -0.62 8.13
C ASN A 235 11.57 0.47 9.19
N LEU A 236 11.14 0.24 10.43
CA LEU A 236 11.37 1.19 11.52
C LEU A 236 12.87 1.44 11.73
N TYR A 237 13.67 0.39 11.72
CA TYR A 237 15.11 0.49 11.95
C TYR A 237 15.88 1.00 10.73
N PHE A 238 15.87 0.28 9.60
CA PHE A 238 16.74 0.59 8.46
C PHE A 238 16.26 1.76 7.60
N TYR A 239 15.00 2.13 7.70
CA TYR A 239 14.45 3.24 6.92
C TYR A 239 14.16 4.42 7.85
N ASN A 240 13.27 4.28 8.83
CA ASN A 240 12.84 5.42 9.64
C ASN A 240 13.97 5.96 10.54
N SER A 241 14.69 5.09 11.26
CA SER A 241 15.83 5.52 12.08
C SER A 241 16.97 6.06 11.22
N SER A 242 17.30 5.44 10.08
CA SER A 242 18.32 5.96 9.15
C SER A 242 18.01 7.37 8.64
N PHE A 243 16.74 7.62 8.30
CA PHE A 243 16.31 8.93 7.82
C PHE A 243 16.33 9.98 8.94
N LEU A 244 15.94 9.59 10.16
CA LEU A 244 16.05 10.43 11.34
C LEU A 244 17.52 10.73 11.68
N HIS A 245 18.41 9.73 11.66
CA HIS A 245 19.85 9.91 11.81
C HIS A 245 20.40 10.90 10.79
N SER A 246 20.02 10.75 9.52
CA SER A 246 20.45 11.66 8.46
C SER A 246 19.98 13.10 8.71
N LYS A 247 18.83 13.32 9.37
CA LYS A 247 18.37 14.67 9.73
C LYS A 247 19.07 15.25 10.95
N LEU A 248 19.38 14.44 11.94
CA LEU A 248 20.06 14.89 13.15
C LEU A 248 21.55 15.14 12.92
N TYR A 249 22.20 14.27 12.14
CA TYR A 249 23.67 14.23 12.01
C TYR A 249 24.16 14.55 10.60
N GLY A 250 23.30 14.51 9.59
CA GLY A 250 23.72 14.62 8.18
C GLY A 250 24.20 16.01 7.74
N SER A 251 23.93 17.07 8.50
CA SER A 251 24.56 18.38 8.24
C SER A 251 26.05 18.42 8.60
N LYS A 252 26.54 17.46 9.41
CA LYS A 252 27.95 17.39 9.85
C LYS A 252 28.86 16.52 8.96
N MET A 253 28.31 15.76 8.00
CA MET A 253 29.04 14.67 7.30
C MET A 253 29.05 14.74 5.75
N GLY A 254 28.56 15.81 5.12
CA GLY A 254 28.59 15.94 3.65
C GLY A 254 27.60 15.03 2.90
N SER A 255 27.53 15.16 1.57
CA SER A 255 26.47 14.63 0.70
C SER A 255 26.40 13.09 0.51
N GLU A 256 27.30 12.32 1.12
CA GLU A 256 27.38 10.84 1.00
C GLU A 256 26.65 10.07 2.14
N ASN A 257 25.77 10.76 2.85
CA ASN A 257 25.33 10.44 4.21
C ASN A 257 24.46 9.17 4.41
N LEU A 258 23.50 8.88 3.53
CA LEU A 258 22.48 7.86 3.83
C LEU A 258 23.02 6.43 3.72
N ASN A 259 23.89 6.16 2.73
CA ASN A 259 24.44 4.83 2.54
C ASN A 259 25.40 4.46 3.68
N PHE A 260 26.22 5.42 4.12
CA PHE A 260 27.11 5.23 5.27
C PHE A 260 26.32 4.96 6.56
N ILE A 261 25.26 5.75 6.84
CA ILE A 261 24.39 5.52 8.01
C ILE A 261 23.73 4.15 7.96
N VAL A 262 23.23 3.75 6.79
CA VAL A 262 22.62 2.42 6.63
C VAL A 262 23.66 1.32 6.85
N GLN A 263 24.91 1.51 6.41
CA GLN A 263 25.99 0.57 6.63
C GLN A 263 26.39 0.49 8.11
N ASP A 264 26.56 1.62 8.82
CA ASP A 264 26.82 1.67 10.26
C ASP A 264 25.72 0.95 11.08
N LEU A 265 24.44 1.18 10.72
CA LEU A 265 23.32 0.46 11.34
C LEU A 265 23.34 -1.04 11.03
N GLN A 266 23.78 -1.45 9.83
CA GLN A 266 23.98 -2.85 9.53
C GLN A 266 25.09 -3.46 10.38
N ASP A 267 26.20 -2.76 10.57
CA ASP A 267 27.34 -3.25 11.35
C ASP A 267 26.96 -3.38 12.84
N LYS A 268 26.29 -2.39 13.43
CA LYS A 268 25.74 -2.49 14.80
C LYS A 268 24.75 -3.64 14.98
N ALA A 269 23.91 -3.87 13.97
CA ALA A 269 22.98 -4.99 13.97
C ALA A 269 23.70 -6.35 13.80
N ARG A 270 24.89 -6.40 13.19
CA ARG A 270 25.73 -7.61 13.13
C ARG A 270 26.35 -7.96 14.47
N GLU A 271 26.68 -6.97 15.30
CA GLU A 271 27.20 -7.24 16.66
C GLU A 271 26.17 -7.96 17.55
N HIS A 272 24.88 -7.79 17.26
CA HIS A 272 23.77 -8.42 17.97
C HIS A 272 23.33 -9.75 17.33
N TYR A 273 24.19 -10.34 16.50
CA TYR A 273 23.92 -11.64 15.88
C TYR A 273 23.82 -12.73 16.95
N THR A 274 22.61 -13.26 17.14
CA THR A 274 22.29 -14.12 18.28
C THR A 274 22.94 -15.51 18.16
N GLU A 275 23.32 -16.12 19.29
CA GLU A 275 23.79 -17.52 19.36
C GLU A 275 22.81 -18.51 18.69
N ARG A 276 21.50 -18.22 18.77
CA ARG A 276 20.43 -19.01 18.13
C ARG A 276 20.46 -18.96 16.59
N SER A 277 21.10 -17.95 16.01
CA SER A 277 21.28 -17.80 14.57
C SER A 277 22.57 -18.48 14.10
N TYR A 278 23.63 -18.41 14.92
CA TYR A 278 24.85 -19.19 14.72
C TYR A 278 24.58 -20.70 14.77
N SER A 279 23.78 -21.18 15.72
CA SER A 279 23.45 -22.62 15.85
C SER A 279 22.61 -23.20 14.72
N LYS A 280 22.14 -22.35 13.79
CA LYS A 280 21.34 -22.74 12.62
C LYS A 280 22.07 -22.51 11.30
N ASP A 281 23.37 -22.18 11.30
CA ASP A 281 24.15 -21.85 10.10
C ASP A 281 23.44 -20.77 9.22
N MET A 282 22.73 -19.86 9.88
CA MET A 282 22.01 -18.79 9.21
C MET A 282 23.00 -17.74 8.69
N SER A 283 22.71 -17.11 7.55
CA SER A 283 23.44 -15.92 7.13
C SER A 283 22.87 -14.66 7.77
N TYR A 284 23.70 -13.64 7.98
CA TYR A 284 23.27 -12.35 8.52
C TYR A 284 22.08 -11.74 7.76
N PHE A 285 22.10 -11.82 6.43
CA PHE A 285 21.03 -11.29 5.58
C PHE A 285 19.68 -11.97 5.84
N VAL A 286 19.68 -13.27 6.14
CA VAL A 286 18.45 -14.03 6.45
C VAL A 286 17.98 -13.70 7.86
N TYR A 287 18.89 -13.67 8.83
CA TYR A 287 18.59 -13.30 10.21
C TYR A 287 17.93 -11.93 10.31
N ILE A 288 18.54 -10.90 9.73
CA ILE A 288 18.07 -9.52 9.87
C ILE A 288 16.69 -9.30 9.24
N ARG A 289 16.31 -10.18 8.30
CA ARG A 289 14.98 -10.21 7.67
C ARG A 289 14.02 -11.20 8.36
N SER A 290 14.49 -12.01 9.28
CA SER A 290 13.66 -12.96 10.02
C SER A 290 13.10 -12.37 11.31
N LEU A 291 12.09 -13.02 11.91
CA LEU A 291 11.59 -12.65 13.23
C LEU A 291 12.61 -12.88 14.36
N TYR A 292 13.74 -13.55 14.12
CA TYR A 292 14.81 -13.66 15.11
C TYR A 292 15.49 -12.32 15.42
N ALA A 293 15.45 -11.36 14.49
CA ALA A 293 15.99 -10.01 14.72
C ALA A 293 14.95 -9.05 15.34
N ASN A 294 13.73 -9.51 15.60
CA ASN A 294 12.60 -8.65 15.95
C ASN A 294 12.85 -7.82 17.21
N ASP A 295 13.32 -8.47 18.29
CA ASP A 295 13.53 -7.84 19.59
C ASP A 295 14.53 -6.68 19.50
N TYR A 296 15.68 -6.93 18.85
CA TYR A 296 16.72 -5.91 18.65
C TYR A 296 16.20 -4.75 17.79
N LEU A 297 15.69 -5.04 16.59
CA LEU A 297 15.24 -4.00 15.65
C LEU A 297 14.16 -3.12 16.25
N LYS A 298 13.20 -3.73 16.97
CA LYS A 298 12.10 -3.03 17.61
C LYS A 298 12.61 -2.18 18.77
N LYS A 299 13.43 -2.72 19.67
CA LYS A 299 13.94 -2.00 20.83
C LYS A 299 14.74 -0.77 20.40
N GLU A 300 15.75 -0.97 19.57
CA GLU A 300 16.66 0.10 19.14
C GLU A 300 15.93 1.20 18.35
N SER A 301 15.06 0.82 17.40
CA SER A 301 14.31 1.82 16.64
C SER A 301 13.35 2.61 17.52
N THR A 302 12.68 1.94 18.47
CA THR A 302 11.71 2.61 19.36
C THR A 302 12.42 3.55 20.33
N GLU A 303 13.52 3.11 20.97
CA GLU A 303 14.31 3.96 21.87
C GLU A 303 14.87 5.18 21.12
N PHE A 304 15.44 4.98 19.94
CA PHE A 304 15.98 6.09 19.14
C PHE A 304 14.92 7.11 18.72
N ILE A 305 13.74 6.64 18.30
CA ILE A 305 12.61 7.51 17.92
C ILE A 305 12.06 8.26 19.15
N LEU A 306 11.88 7.57 20.28
CA LEU A 306 11.34 8.17 21.50
C LEU A 306 12.30 9.18 22.15
N ASN A 307 13.61 9.03 21.94
CA ASN A 307 14.61 10.02 22.36
C ASN A 307 14.64 11.27 21.46
N ASN A 308 14.00 11.22 20.28
CA ASN A 308 13.98 12.33 19.31
C ASN A 308 12.56 12.65 18.78
N PRO A 309 11.56 12.84 19.65
CA PRO A 309 10.15 12.84 19.25
C PRO A 309 9.78 14.05 18.38
N ILE A 310 10.38 15.21 18.63
CA ILE A 310 10.11 16.45 17.88
C ILE A 310 10.60 16.32 16.44
N GLU A 311 11.85 15.91 16.26
CA GLU A 311 12.42 15.75 14.92
C GLU A 311 11.75 14.62 14.15
N TYR A 312 11.44 13.50 14.82
CA TYR A 312 10.66 12.42 14.22
C TYR A 312 9.28 12.92 13.74
N THR A 313 8.59 13.71 14.55
CA THR A 313 7.29 14.30 14.17
C THR A 313 7.41 15.22 12.96
N LYS A 314 8.45 16.06 12.89
CA LYS A 314 8.68 16.95 11.74
C LYS A 314 8.91 16.16 10.45
N ILE A 315 9.77 15.14 10.47
CA ILE A 315 10.00 14.30 9.28
C ILE A 315 8.76 13.51 8.90
N HIS A 316 7.94 13.11 9.87
CA HIS A 316 6.72 12.37 9.63
C HIS A 316 5.61 13.25 9.04
N LEU A 317 5.46 14.49 9.50
CA LEU A 317 4.54 15.45 8.87
C LEU A 317 4.98 15.78 7.43
N LYS A 318 6.29 15.92 7.21
CA LYS A 318 6.84 16.09 5.86
C LYS A 318 6.56 14.88 4.96
N GLY A 319 6.75 13.66 5.46
CA GLY A 319 6.45 12.44 4.72
C GLY A 319 4.95 12.31 4.38
N MET A 320 4.07 12.71 5.30
CA MET A 320 2.62 12.76 5.05
C MET A 320 2.25 13.80 3.98
N HIS A 321 2.90 14.96 3.97
CA HIS A 321 2.76 15.94 2.90
C HIS A 321 3.23 15.36 1.55
N ASP A 322 4.43 14.78 1.53
CA ASP A 322 5.04 14.16 0.35
C ASP A 322 4.16 13.03 -0.21
N PHE A 323 3.44 12.31 0.66
CA PHE A 323 2.48 11.29 0.23
C PHE A 323 1.49 11.86 -0.79
N PHE A 324 0.88 13.02 -0.53
CA PHE A 324 -0.13 13.57 -1.44
C PHE A 324 0.48 14.19 -2.70
N ILE A 325 1.57 14.95 -2.56
CA ILE A 325 2.02 15.88 -3.61
C ILE A 325 3.21 15.35 -4.43
N LYS A 326 4.00 14.39 -3.93
CA LYS A 326 5.24 13.97 -4.58
C LYS A 326 5.00 13.10 -5.83
N THR A 327 5.71 13.46 -6.91
CA THR A 327 5.76 12.81 -8.23
C THR A 327 6.98 11.89 -8.31
N HIS A 328 6.96 10.76 -7.60
CA HIS A 328 8.17 9.93 -7.50
C HIS A 328 8.41 9.04 -8.74
N ASP A 329 7.36 8.70 -9.49
CA ASP A 329 7.45 7.66 -10.52
C ASP A 329 7.90 8.20 -11.89
N ILE A 330 7.42 9.38 -12.32
CA ILE A 330 7.87 10.02 -13.57
C ILE A 330 9.36 10.40 -13.51
N ASN A 331 9.79 11.00 -12.40
CA ASN A 331 11.20 11.34 -12.20
C ASN A 331 12.11 10.11 -12.29
N ARG A 332 11.63 8.94 -11.86
CA ARG A 332 12.41 7.70 -11.93
C ARG A 332 12.38 7.05 -13.32
N TRP A 333 11.26 7.17 -14.05
CA TRP A 333 11.12 6.65 -15.41
C TRP A 333 12.02 7.37 -16.41
N PHE A 334 12.21 8.69 -16.22
CA PHE A 334 13.09 9.50 -17.06
C PHE A 334 14.52 9.62 -16.52
N ALA A 335 14.92 8.77 -15.56
CA ALA A 335 16.24 8.83 -14.91
C ALA A 335 16.63 10.23 -14.39
N ILE A 336 15.63 11.03 -14.02
CA ILE A 336 15.77 12.35 -13.41
C ILE A 336 16.27 12.14 -11.98
N THR A 337 17.58 12.03 -11.83
CA THR A 337 18.25 11.82 -10.54
C THR A 337 18.44 13.13 -9.78
N ASN A 338 17.97 13.11 -8.53
CA ASN A 338 18.29 13.97 -7.40
C ASN A 338 17.79 15.42 -7.41
N ASN A 339 17.64 15.93 -6.18
CA ASN A 339 17.23 17.28 -5.76
C ASN A 339 18.08 18.40 -6.39
N LYS A 340 18.08 18.54 -7.71
CA LYS A 340 18.67 19.67 -8.42
C LYS A 340 17.66 20.82 -8.37
N SER A 341 18.14 22.04 -8.15
CA SER A 341 17.32 23.23 -8.04
C SER A 341 16.55 23.48 -9.34
N LEU A 342 15.42 24.21 -9.27
CA LEU A 342 14.60 24.55 -10.43
C LEU A 342 15.43 25.25 -11.54
N ALA A 343 16.43 26.03 -11.14
CA ALA A 343 17.37 26.69 -12.03
C ALA A 343 18.27 25.69 -12.79
N TYR A 344 18.75 24.64 -12.12
CA TYR A 344 19.57 23.60 -12.75
C TYR A 344 18.75 22.72 -13.70
N SER A 345 17.47 22.45 -13.38
CA SER A 345 16.58 21.70 -14.29
C SER A 345 16.23 22.44 -15.58
N LEU A 346 16.42 23.76 -15.62
CA LEU A 346 16.19 24.57 -16.82
C LEU A 346 17.46 24.75 -17.67
N SER A 347 18.64 24.52 -17.10
CA SER A 347 19.93 24.63 -17.80
C SER A 347 20.43 23.32 -18.43
N ASP A 348 19.79 22.19 -18.12
CA ASP A 348 20.17 20.86 -18.61
C ASP A 348 19.26 20.46 -19.79
N ASP A 349 19.85 20.25 -20.96
CA ASP A 349 19.15 20.06 -22.25
C ASP A 349 18.28 18.80 -22.31
N GLU A 350 18.58 17.79 -21.50
CA GLU A 350 17.77 16.58 -21.39
C GLU A 350 16.58 16.79 -20.45
N TYR A 351 16.78 17.59 -19.39
CA TYR A 351 15.81 17.83 -18.33
C TYR A 351 14.72 18.84 -18.75
N SER A 352 15.09 19.84 -19.56
CA SER A 352 14.17 20.84 -20.11
C SER A 352 13.06 20.22 -20.96
N ARG A 353 13.34 19.10 -21.65
CA ARG A 353 12.37 18.37 -22.49
C ARG A 353 11.26 17.70 -21.69
N TYR A 354 11.56 17.19 -20.49
CA TYR A 354 10.60 16.48 -19.64
C TYR A 354 9.96 17.38 -18.57
N PHE A 355 10.54 18.57 -18.35
CA PHE A 355 10.04 19.53 -17.36
C PHE A 355 8.54 19.86 -17.52
N PRO A 356 7.99 20.11 -18.73
CA PRO A 356 6.56 20.38 -18.88
C PRO A 356 5.67 19.22 -18.41
N ILE A 357 6.07 17.98 -18.67
CA ILE A 357 5.33 16.78 -18.28
C ILE A 357 5.32 16.63 -16.76
N VAL A 358 6.48 16.79 -16.12
CA VAL A 358 6.60 16.74 -14.65
C VAL A 358 5.81 17.88 -13.99
N LEU A 359 5.83 19.07 -14.59
CA LEU A 359 5.06 20.22 -14.09
C LEU A 359 3.55 19.96 -14.20
N LEU A 360 3.08 19.44 -15.34
CA LEU A 360 1.67 19.08 -15.54
C LEU A 360 1.22 17.98 -14.57
N GLU A 361 2.05 16.97 -14.30
CA GLU A 361 1.75 15.95 -13.28
C GLU A 361 1.62 16.58 -11.89
N LYS A 362 2.53 17.49 -11.51
CA LYS A 362 2.44 18.19 -10.22
C LYS A 362 1.18 19.04 -10.12
N ILE A 363 0.85 19.81 -11.15
CA ILE A 363 -0.38 20.61 -11.20
C ILE A 363 -1.60 19.71 -11.06
N TYR A 364 -1.63 18.59 -11.80
CA TYR A 364 -2.68 17.59 -11.70
C TYR A 364 -2.82 17.02 -10.28
N LEU A 365 -1.72 16.62 -9.64
CA LEU A 365 -1.76 16.08 -8.27
C LEU A 365 -2.23 17.12 -7.25
N ILE A 366 -1.75 18.37 -7.35
CA ILE A 366 -2.19 19.47 -6.47
C ILE A 366 -3.69 19.74 -6.69
N PHE A 367 -4.14 19.79 -7.94
CA PHE A 367 -5.54 20.00 -8.28
C PHE A 367 -6.44 18.89 -7.71
N ILE A 368 -6.07 17.62 -7.91
CA ILE A 368 -6.78 16.48 -7.33
C ILE A 368 -6.78 16.54 -5.80
N PHE A 369 -5.66 16.91 -5.19
CA PHE A 369 -5.55 17.03 -3.74
C PHE A 369 -6.47 18.13 -3.18
N LEU A 370 -6.51 19.31 -3.81
CA LEU A 370 -7.40 20.40 -3.43
C LEU A 370 -8.88 20.00 -3.58
N LEU A 371 -9.23 19.33 -4.69
CA LEU A 371 -10.58 18.81 -4.88
C LEU A 371 -10.94 17.77 -3.83
N PHE A 372 -10.04 16.84 -3.52
CA PHE A 372 -10.21 15.85 -2.46
C PHE A 372 -10.51 16.54 -1.12
N LEU A 373 -9.70 17.51 -0.70
CA LEU A 373 -9.91 18.26 0.56
C LEU A 373 -11.24 19.03 0.56
N SER A 374 -11.62 19.63 -0.57
CA SER A 374 -12.87 20.36 -0.66
C SER A 374 -14.12 19.48 -0.45
N SER A 375 -14.00 18.15 -0.58
CA SER A 375 -15.14 17.24 -0.34
C SER A 375 -15.60 17.25 1.12
N LEU A 376 -14.75 17.68 2.07
CA LEU A 376 -15.09 17.88 3.48
C LEU A 376 -16.25 18.87 3.67
N PHE A 377 -16.36 19.89 2.83
CA PHE A 377 -17.41 20.92 2.92
C PHE A 377 -18.78 20.43 2.43
N PHE A 378 -18.82 19.33 1.67
CA PHE A 378 -20.04 18.83 1.02
C PHE A 378 -20.61 17.56 1.67
N ILE A 379 -20.04 17.08 2.78
CA ILE A 379 -20.43 15.78 3.38
C ILE A 379 -21.89 15.81 3.89
N PRO A 380 -22.79 15.00 3.32
CA PRO A 380 -24.18 14.97 3.75
C PRO A 380 -24.33 14.19 5.06
N LYS A 381 -25.10 14.72 6.02
CA LYS A 381 -25.31 14.11 7.35
C LYS A 381 -25.65 12.62 7.29
N LYS A 382 -26.53 12.22 6.35
CA LYS A 382 -26.99 10.83 6.18
C LYS A 382 -25.93 9.85 5.65
N LYS A 383 -24.84 10.32 5.00
CA LYS A 383 -23.78 9.45 4.46
C LYS A 383 -22.42 9.66 5.12
N ARG A 384 -22.34 10.36 6.25
CA ARG A 384 -21.07 10.69 6.94
C ARG A 384 -20.15 9.48 7.12
N ILE A 385 -20.71 8.33 7.49
CA ILE A 385 -19.91 7.12 7.69
C ILE A 385 -19.15 6.69 6.44
N ASN A 386 -19.77 6.77 5.26
CA ASN A 386 -19.13 6.39 4.00
C ASN A 386 -17.90 7.25 3.73
N PHE A 387 -18.01 8.57 3.97
CA PHE A 387 -16.90 9.50 3.85
C PHE A 387 -15.81 9.19 4.89
N TYR A 388 -16.20 8.99 6.14
CA TYR A 388 -15.23 8.72 7.21
C TYR A 388 -14.46 7.42 6.99
N ILE A 389 -15.09 6.39 6.41
CA ILE A 389 -14.39 5.16 6.01
C ILE A 389 -13.31 5.45 4.97
N LEU A 390 -13.63 6.20 3.90
CA LEU A 390 -12.65 6.55 2.88
C LEU A 390 -11.53 7.45 3.43
N TYR A 391 -11.89 8.49 4.19
CA TYR A 391 -10.92 9.38 4.83
C TYR A 391 -10.01 8.65 5.80
N ALA A 392 -10.56 7.80 6.68
CA ALA A 392 -9.78 7.01 7.62
C ALA A 392 -8.81 6.08 6.89
N THR A 393 -9.24 5.48 5.77
CA THR A 393 -8.38 4.62 4.96
C THR A 393 -7.26 5.42 4.28
N ILE A 394 -7.57 6.57 3.67
CA ILE A 394 -6.58 7.45 3.04
C ILE A 394 -5.56 7.94 4.08
N LEU A 395 -6.04 8.48 5.20
CA LEU A 395 -5.20 9.00 6.28
C LEU A 395 -4.34 7.90 6.90
N TYR A 396 -4.88 6.69 7.06
CA TYR A 396 -4.12 5.54 7.53
C TYR A 396 -2.89 5.27 6.66
N PHE A 397 -3.07 5.15 5.35
CA PHE A 397 -1.95 4.89 4.44
C PHE A 397 -0.99 6.08 4.35
N ALA A 398 -1.49 7.32 4.45
CA ALA A 398 -0.63 8.50 4.52
C ALA A 398 0.26 8.51 5.77
N ILE A 399 -0.28 8.10 6.93
CA ILE A 399 0.44 8.00 8.20
C ILE A 399 1.46 6.86 8.14
N VAL A 400 1.03 5.64 7.83
CA VAL A 400 1.90 4.44 7.91
C VAL A 400 3.01 4.45 6.85
N SER A 401 2.83 5.17 5.74
CA SER A 401 3.87 5.29 4.70
C SER A 401 4.91 6.38 4.99
N SER A 402 4.75 7.12 6.08
CA SER A 402 5.64 8.20 6.51
C SER A 402 6.63 7.68 7.57
N PRO A 403 7.84 8.27 7.75
CA PRO A 403 8.45 9.44 7.10
C PRO A 403 8.95 9.24 5.66
N ILE A 404 9.21 8.01 5.22
CA ILE A 404 9.77 7.73 3.88
C ILE A 404 8.63 7.50 2.89
N SER A 405 7.96 8.58 2.53
CA SER A 405 6.84 8.51 1.58
C SER A 405 7.32 8.59 0.13
N LEU A 406 6.92 7.57 -0.66
CA LEU A 406 7.14 7.48 -2.09
C LEU A 406 5.79 7.57 -2.81
N GLY A 407 5.78 8.08 -4.05
CA GLY A 407 4.57 8.22 -4.87
C GLY A 407 3.77 6.92 -4.99
N ARG A 408 4.46 5.78 -5.14
CA ARG A 408 3.87 4.43 -5.18
C ARG A 408 3.04 4.04 -3.95
N PHE A 409 3.27 4.64 -2.78
CA PHE A 409 2.53 4.28 -1.56
C PHE A 409 1.10 4.83 -1.55
N LYS A 410 0.75 5.76 -2.44
CA LYS A 410 -0.63 6.20 -2.69
C LYS A 410 -1.49 5.13 -3.36
N TYR A 411 -0.88 4.20 -4.10
CA TYR A 411 -1.58 3.24 -4.95
C TYR A 411 -2.78 2.55 -4.28
N PRO A 412 -2.73 2.09 -3.01
CA PRO A 412 -3.86 1.43 -2.34
C PRO A 412 -5.10 2.32 -2.12
N VAL A 413 -4.93 3.64 -2.14
CA VAL A 413 -6.00 4.61 -1.78
C VAL A 413 -6.27 5.66 -2.85
N GLU A 414 -5.50 5.65 -3.94
CA GLU A 414 -5.61 6.61 -5.03
C GLU A 414 -7.02 6.64 -5.64
N ALA A 415 -7.64 5.47 -5.81
CA ALA A 415 -9.03 5.36 -6.22
C ALA A 415 -10.00 6.11 -5.28
N PHE A 416 -9.77 6.07 -3.97
CA PHE A 416 -10.62 6.77 -2.99
C PHE A 416 -10.43 8.28 -3.06
N ILE A 417 -9.20 8.74 -3.30
CA ILE A 417 -8.88 10.16 -3.52
C ILE A 417 -9.64 10.65 -4.77
N TYR A 418 -9.60 9.89 -5.88
CA TYR A 418 -10.33 10.24 -7.10
C TYR A 418 -11.85 10.27 -6.89
N ILE A 419 -12.41 9.32 -6.14
CA ILE A 419 -13.85 9.30 -5.83
C ILE A 419 -14.27 10.58 -5.08
N LEU A 420 -13.49 10.98 -4.07
CA LEU A 420 -13.77 12.18 -3.28
C LEU A 420 -13.53 13.47 -4.07
N ALA A 421 -12.48 13.52 -4.91
CA ALA A 421 -12.23 14.68 -5.77
C ALA A 421 -13.35 14.90 -6.79
N VAL A 422 -13.82 13.83 -7.46
CA VAL A 422 -14.95 13.91 -8.39
C VAL A 422 -16.26 14.24 -7.66
N TYR A 423 -16.42 13.76 -6.42
CA TYR A 423 -17.57 14.14 -5.58
C TYR A 423 -17.63 15.66 -5.34
N SER A 424 -16.49 16.31 -5.08
CA SER A 424 -16.42 17.76 -4.96
C SER A 424 -16.81 18.47 -6.25
N LEU A 425 -16.25 18.04 -7.39
CA LEU A 425 -16.60 18.60 -8.70
C LEU A 425 -18.09 18.48 -8.99
N HIS A 426 -18.68 17.31 -8.74
CA HIS A 426 -20.11 17.09 -8.91
C HIS A 426 -20.94 18.00 -8.00
N SER A 427 -20.51 18.21 -6.75
CA SER A 427 -21.20 19.07 -5.79
C SER A 427 -21.14 20.54 -6.21
N LEU A 428 -19.97 21.03 -6.62
CA LEU A 428 -19.79 22.39 -7.15
C LEU A 428 -20.63 22.62 -8.42
N TYR A 429 -20.61 21.66 -9.35
CA TYR A 429 -21.42 21.70 -10.57
C TYR A 429 -22.91 21.80 -10.26
N ARG A 430 -23.40 21.04 -9.28
CA ARG A 430 -24.80 21.12 -8.83
C ARG A 430 -25.15 22.49 -8.24
N ILE A 431 -24.27 23.08 -7.42
CA ILE A 431 -24.47 24.42 -6.85
C ILE A 431 -24.54 25.46 -7.97
N TYR A 432 -23.63 25.38 -8.95
CA TYR A 432 -23.60 26.28 -10.09
C TYR A 432 -24.90 26.21 -10.92
N ILE A 433 -25.38 24.99 -11.22
CA ILE A 433 -26.64 24.81 -11.96
C ILE A 433 -27.85 25.33 -11.17
N ASN A 434 -27.92 25.01 -9.87
CA ASN A 434 -29.01 25.48 -9.03
C ASN A 434 -29.08 27.01 -9.01
N LYS A 435 -27.92 27.68 -8.84
CA LYS A 435 -27.82 29.14 -8.90
C LYS A 435 -28.22 29.70 -10.27
N LYS A 436 -27.80 29.07 -11.37
CA LYS A 436 -28.17 29.47 -12.73
C LYS A 436 -29.67 29.33 -12.99
N ASN A 437 -30.31 28.32 -12.41
CA ASN A 437 -31.73 28.02 -12.58
C ASN A 437 -32.63 28.70 -11.53
N GLY A 438 -32.08 29.57 -10.67
CA GLY A 438 -32.86 30.32 -9.67
C GLY A 438 -33.35 29.51 -8.46
N TYR A 439 -32.84 28.29 -8.25
CA TYR A 439 -33.16 27.49 -7.07
C TYR A 439 -32.10 27.74 -6.00
N THR A 440 -32.44 28.44 -4.91
CA THR A 440 -31.57 28.65 -3.73
C THR A 440 -31.44 27.39 -2.90
#